data_AF-A0ABD7L6R1-F1
#
_entry.id   AF-A0ABD7L6R1-F1
#
_cell.length_a   1.000
_cell.length_b   1.000
_cell.length_c   1.000
_cell.angle_alpha   90.00
_cell.angle_beta   90.00
_cell.angle_gamma   90.00
#
_symmetry.space_group_name_H-M   'P 1'
#
loop_
_entity.id
_entity.type
_entity.pdbx_description
1 polymer ?
#
loop_
_entity_poly.entity_id
_entity_poly.type
_entity_poly.pdbx_seq_one_letter_code
_entity_poly.pdbx_strand_id
1 'polypeptide(L)'
;MTPIDIATLTKVERSILLYAETCCVDAGGLLEGERMNADDMTALRKFADAGILSFGRIPFHLLASLSGLRQPTHWITLTDDAWQLAHALRRQRAARGSASRRKVDEVLAEREVA
;
A
#
# COMPACT_ATOMS: atom_id res chain seq x y z
N MET A 1 -1.44 -5.27 -21.90
CA MET A 1 -0.96 -5.02 -20.52
C MET A 1 0.39 -5.70 -20.37
N THR A 2 1.39 -4.97 -19.90
CA THR A 2 2.67 -5.58 -19.53
C THR A 2 2.53 -6.09 -18.10
N PRO A 3 2.66 -7.41 -17.86
CA PRO A 3 2.51 -7.96 -16.52
C PRO A 3 3.59 -7.40 -15.59
N ILE A 4 3.18 -6.91 -14.41
CA ILE A 4 4.10 -6.43 -13.38
C ILE A 4 4.55 -7.62 -12.53
N ASP A 5 5.86 -7.88 -12.52
CA ASP A 5 6.47 -8.91 -11.68
C ASP A 5 6.93 -8.34 -10.32
N ILE A 6 6.43 -8.93 -9.23
CA ILE A 6 6.79 -8.63 -7.83
C ILE A 6 8.31 -8.62 -7.61
N ALA A 7 9.05 -9.53 -8.23
CA ALA A 7 10.49 -9.67 -8.04
C ALA A 7 11.24 -8.42 -8.50
N THR A 8 10.74 -7.77 -9.55
CA THR A 8 11.35 -6.59 -10.17
C THR A 8 10.95 -5.27 -9.51
N LEU A 9 9.95 -5.27 -8.63
CA LEU A 9 9.52 -4.07 -7.93
C LEU A 9 10.60 -3.55 -6.97
N THR A 10 10.79 -2.24 -6.96
CA THR A 10 11.62 -1.55 -5.98
C THR A 10 10.96 -1.57 -4.60
N LYS A 11 11.72 -1.20 -3.56
CA LYS A 11 11.16 -1.05 -2.20
C LYS A 11 10.05 0.00 -2.14
N VAL A 12 10.21 1.12 -2.86
CA VAL A 12 9.24 2.21 -2.91
C VAL A 12 7.94 1.71 -3.54
N GLU A 13 8.03 1.11 -4.73
CA GLU A 13 6.90 0.55 -5.46
C GLU A 13 6.09 -0.47 -4.64
N ARG A 14 6.78 -1.36 -3.91
CA ARG A 14 6.10 -2.29 -3.00
C ARG A 14 5.41 -1.58 -1.84
N SER A 15 6.03 -0.53 -1.30
CA SER A 15 5.51 0.19 -0.13
C SER A 15 4.30 1.02 -0.50
N ILE A 16 4.33 1.75 -1.62
CA ILE A 16 3.21 2.57 -2.08
C ILE A 16 2.01 1.72 -2.51
N LEU A 17 2.22 0.55 -3.13
CA LEU A 17 1.12 -0.35 -3.47
C LEU A 17 0.41 -0.90 -2.21
N LEU A 18 1.19 -1.26 -1.18
CA LEU A 18 0.63 -1.69 0.11
C LEU A 18 -0.09 -0.55 0.84
N TYR A 19 0.43 0.67 0.79
CA TYR A 19 -0.26 1.85 1.34
C TYR A 19 -1.56 2.13 0.59
N ALA A 20 -1.52 2.10 -0.75
CA ALA A 20 -2.68 2.32 -1.61
C ALA A 20 -3.80 1.34 -1.30
N GLU A 21 -3.50 0.03 -1.23
CA GLU A 21 -4.55 -0.94 -0.97
C GLU A 21 -5.08 -0.85 0.46
N THR A 22 -4.24 -0.49 1.44
CA THR A 22 -4.69 -0.21 2.81
C THR A 22 -5.67 0.96 2.81
N CYS A 23 -5.40 2.01 2.03
CA CYS A 23 -6.35 3.10 1.86
C CYS A 23 -7.62 2.70 1.10
N CYS A 24 -7.54 1.76 0.14
CA CYS A 24 -8.74 1.20 -0.49
C CYS A 24 -9.63 0.47 0.52
N VAL A 25 -9.05 -0.30 1.45
CA VAL A 25 -9.81 -1.04 2.48
C VAL A 25 -10.33 -0.11 3.58
N ASP A 26 -9.43 0.67 4.19
CA ASP A 26 -9.72 1.36 5.46
C ASP A 26 -10.10 2.83 5.28
N ALA A 27 -9.92 3.38 4.08
CA ALA A 27 -10.08 4.81 3.80
C ALA A 27 -10.85 5.12 2.52
N GLY A 28 -11.60 4.15 1.99
CA GLY A 28 -12.44 4.34 0.81
C GLY A 28 -11.66 4.72 -0.46
N GLY A 29 -10.38 4.35 -0.55
CA GLY A 29 -9.52 4.69 -1.68
C GLY A 29 -8.99 6.13 -1.64
N LEU A 30 -8.99 6.78 -0.48
CA LEU A 30 -8.50 8.15 -0.32
C LEU A 30 -7.07 8.17 0.25
N LEU A 31 -6.19 8.92 -0.42
CA LEU A 31 -4.77 9.03 -0.09
C LEU A 31 -4.41 10.44 0.41
N GLU A 32 -3.54 10.49 1.41
CA GLU A 32 -2.97 11.72 1.95
C GLU A 32 -1.64 12.02 1.26
N GLY A 33 -1.62 13.07 0.43
CA GLY A 33 -0.42 13.48 -0.31
C GLY A 33 0.77 13.86 0.58
N GLU A 34 0.53 14.31 1.83
CA GLU A 34 1.59 14.56 2.82
C GLU A 34 2.35 13.28 3.24
N ARG A 35 1.77 12.11 3.01
CA ARG A 35 2.37 10.79 3.31
C ARG A 35 3.05 10.17 2.09
N MET A 36 3.09 10.89 0.98
CA MET A 36 3.63 10.41 -0.30
C MET A 36 4.75 11.33 -0.76
N ASN A 37 5.88 10.75 -1.16
CA ASN A 37 6.98 11.50 -1.76
C ASN A 37 6.92 11.46 -3.31
N ALA A 38 7.91 12.08 -3.96
CA ALA A 38 7.98 12.13 -5.42
C ALA A 38 8.16 10.73 -6.07
N ASP A 39 8.86 9.81 -5.40
CA ASP A 39 9.07 8.45 -5.88
C ASP A 39 7.78 7.62 -5.79
N ASP A 40 7.00 7.83 -4.72
CA ASP A 40 5.66 7.23 -4.57
C ASP A 40 4.73 7.67 -5.71
N MET A 41 4.73 8.97 -6.04
CA MET A 41 3.96 9.51 -7.18
C MET A 41 4.42 8.93 -8.52
N THR A 42 5.73 8.78 -8.70
CA THR A 42 6.31 8.17 -9.91
C THR A 42 5.88 6.70 -10.04
N ALA A 43 5.90 5.95 -8.94
CA ALA A 43 5.47 4.56 -8.90
C ALA A 43 3.96 4.43 -9.19
N LEU A 44 3.10 5.27 -8.61
CA LEU A 44 1.67 5.28 -8.91
C LEU A 44 1.39 5.58 -10.39
N ARG A 45 2.14 6.51 -11.00
CA ARG A 45 2.04 6.79 -12.44
C ARG A 45 2.39 5.56 -13.26
N LYS A 46 3.52 4.91 -12.97
CA LYS A 46 3.94 3.67 -13.63
C LYS A 46 2.86 2.59 -13.55
N PHE A 47 2.22 2.43 -12.40
CA PHE A 47 1.15 1.44 -12.23
C PHE A 47 -0.14 1.80 -12.98
N ALA A 48 -0.46 3.10 -13.06
CA ALA A 48 -1.58 3.58 -13.87
C ALA A 48 -1.31 3.35 -15.37
N ASP A 49 -0.11 3.64 -15.84
CA ASP A 49 0.31 3.41 -17.23
C ASP A 49 0.33 1.92 -17.58
N ALA A 50 0.63 1.05 -16.60
CA ALA A 50 0.53 -0.40 -16.73
C ALA A 50 -0.92 -0.93 -16.70
N GLY A 51 -1.89 -0.08 -16.34
CA GLY A 51 -3.32 -0.40 -16.31
C GLY A 51 -3.78 -1.19 -15.09
N ILE A 52 -2.97 -1.29 -14.03
CA ILE A 52 -3.34 -2.06 -12.84
C ILE A 52 -4.07 -1.20 -11.77
N LEU A 53 -4.05 0.12 -11.91
CA LEU A 53 -4.78 1.03 -11.03
C LEU A 53 -5.19 2.31 -11.78
N SER A 54 -6.11 3.07 -11.20
CA SER A 54 -6.38 4.46 -11.58
C SER A 54 -6.25 5.35 -10.35
N PHE A 55 -5.68 6.54 -10.51
CA PHE A 55 -5.51 7.49 -9.41
C PHE A 55 -5.49 8.93 -9.92
N GLY A 56 -5.77 9.87 -9.03
CA GLY A 56 -5.78 11.29 -9.38
C GLY A 56 -5.89 12.21 -8.17
N ARG A 57 -5.90 13.52 -8.43
CA ARG A 57 -6.17 14.52 -7.39
C ARG A 57 -7.67 14.63 -7.14
N ILE A 58 -8.02 14.86 -5.89
CA ILE A 58 -9.41 15.18 -5.52
C ILE A 58 -9.71 16.63 -5.97
N PRO A 59 -10.87 16.90 -6.59
CA PRO A 59 -11.30 18.24 -6.91
C PRO A 59 -11.33 19.15 -5.68
N PHE A 60 -10.79 20.38 -5.81
CA PHE A 60 -10.63 21.31 -4.68
C PHE A 60 -11.93 21.54 -3.89
N HIS A 61 -13.06 21.67 -4.57
CA HIS A 61 -14.37 21.91 -3.95
C HIS A 61 -14.88 20.73 -3.09
N LEU A 62 -14.30 19.53 -3.24
CA LEU A 62 -14.63 18.35 -2.43
C LEU A 62 -13.69 18.17 -1.23
N LEU A 63 -12.54 18.87 -1.19
CA LEU A 63 -11.57 18.67 -0.11
C LEU A 63 -12.16 19.01 1.26
N ALA A 64 -12.94 20.10 1.35
CA ALA A 64 -13.57 20.53 2.60
C ALA A 64 -14.60 19.52 3.12
N SER A 65 -15.37 18.89 2.23
CA SER A 65 -16.43 17.94 2.61
C SER A 65 -15.90 16.54 2.96
N LEU A 66 -14.69 16.21 2.54
CA LEU A 66 -14.01 14.95 2.84
C LEU A 66 -13.10 15.03 4.07
N SER A 67 -12.97 16.22 4.66
CA SER A 67 -12.08 16.46 5.80
C SER A 67 -12.67 15.92 7.12
N GLY A 68 -11.84 15.21 7.87
CA GLY A 68 -12.18 14.60 9.16
C GLY A 68 -10.89 14.36 9.96
N LEU A 69 -10.69 13.16 10.48
CA LEU A 69 -9.40 12.76 11.10
C LEU A 69 -8.23 12.67 10.10
N ARG A 70 -8.53 12.69 8.80
CA ARG A 70 -7.58 12.60 7.68
C ARG A 70 -7.75 13.78 6.73
N GLN A 71 -6.69 14.08 5.98
CA GLN A 71 -6.65 15.17 4.99
C GLN A 71 -6.35 14.63 3.58
N PRO A 72 -7.31 13.91 2.97
CA PRO A 72 -7.08 13.28 1.68
C PRO A 72 -6.93 14.34 0.58
N THR A 73 -5.98 14.14 -0.33
CA THR A 73 -5.75 15.02 -1.49
C THR A 73 -5.78 14.26 -2.82
N HIS A 74 -5.74 12.94 -2.76
CA HIS A 74 -5.76 12.06 -3.92
C HIS A 74 -6.75 10.90 -3.71
N TRP A 75 -7.21 10.33 -4.81
CA TRP A 75 -8.04 9.13 -4.82
C TRP A 75 -7.33 8.04 -5.62
N ILE A 76 -7.67 6.78 -5.33
CA ILE A 76 -7.13 5.61 -6.02
C ILE A 76 -8.16 4.48 -6.09
N THR A 77 -8.13 3.75 -7.20
CA THR A 77 -8.90 2.52 -7.42
C THR A 77 -7.97 1.45 -7.97
N LEU A 78 -8.01 0.26 -7.37
CA LEU A 78 -7.23 -0.90 -7.82
C LEU A 78 -8.07 -1.78 -8.73
N THR A 79 -7.43 -2.37 -9.73
CA THR A 79 -7.97 -3.51 -10.48
C THR A 79 -7.83 -4.81 -9.68
N ASP A 80 -8.51 -5.87 -10.11
CA ASP A 80 -8.35 -7.20 -9.51
C ASP A 80 -6.89 -7.69 -9.55
N ASP A 81 -6.17 -7.43 -10.64
CA ASP A 81 -4.75 -7.77 -10.78
C ASP A 81 -3.90 -7.03 -9.74
N ALA A 82 -4.18 -5.74 -9.48
CA ALA A 82 -3.50 -5.00 -8.42
C ALA A 82 -3.84 -5.53 -7.02
N TRP A 83 -5.08 -5.99 -6.78
CA TRP A 83 -5.44 -6.66 -5.54
C TRP A 83 -4.66 -7.96 -5.32
N GLN A 84 -4.53 -8.79 -6.36
CA GLN A 84 -3.74 -10.02 -6.27
C GLN A 84 -2.26 -9.71 -6.02
N LEU A 85 -1.72 -8.71 -6.71
CA LEU A 85 -0.34 -8.25 -6.54
C LEU A 85 -0.09 -7.75 -5.11
N ALA A 86 -0.98 -6.91 -4.59
CA ALA A 86 -0.90 -6.37 -3.24
C ALA A 86 -1.03 -7.47 -2.17
N HIS A 87 -1.94 -8.43 -2.35
CA HIS A 87 -2.08 -9.57 -1.46
C HIS A 87 -0.80 -10.42 -1.41
N ALA A 88 -0.21 -10.71 -2.56
CA ALA A 88 1.06 -11.43 -2.63
C ALA A 88 2.20 -10.68 -1.90
N LEU A 89 2.28 -9.35 -2.05
CA LEU A 89 3.22 -8.50 -1.31
C LEU A 89 2.97 -8.52 0.20
N ARG A 90 1.72 -8.52 0.65
CA ARG A 90 1.37 -8.64 2.08
C ARG A 90 1.87 -9.95 2.66
N ARG A 91 1.65 -11.07 1.97
CA ARG A 91 2.18 -12.38 2.40
C ARG A 91 3.70 -12.38 2.48
N GLN A 92 4.39 -11.82 1.48
CA GLN A 92 5.85 -11.69 1.50
C GLN A 92 6.34 -10.83 2.66
N ARG A 93 5.65 -9.73 2.96
CA ARG A 93 5.99 -8.83 4.08
C ARG A 93 5.75 -9.49 5.43
N ALA A 94 4.65 -10.21 5.59
CA ALA A 94 4.33 -10.96 6.81
C ALA A 94 5.37 -12.05 7.08
N ALA A 95 5.79 -12.79 6.06
CA ALA A 95 6.79 -13.86 6.18
C ALA A 95 8.17 -13.37 6.64
N ARG A 96 8.54 -12.12 6.38
CA ARG A 96 9.81 -11.54 6.87
C ARG A 96 9.83 -11.36 8.40
N GLY A 97 8.65 -11.33 9.02
CA GLY A 97 8.47 -11.06 10.44
C GLY A 97 8.85 -9.62 10.82
N SER A 98 8.52 -9.24 12.04
CA SER A 98 8.99 -8.00 12.66
C SER A 98 9.97 -8.32 13.78
N ALA A 99 10.87 -7.39 14.11
CA ALA A 99 11.78 -7.55 15.25
C ALA A 99 10.99 -7.82 16.55
N SER A 100 9.84 -7.17 16.73
CA SER A 100 8.95 -7.41 17.86
C SER A 100 8.35 -8.82 17.85
N ARG A 101 7.95 -9.35 16.69
CA ARG A 101 7.42 -10.72 16.61
C ARG A 101 8.48 -11.75 17.00
N ARG A 102 9.73 -11.58 16.56
CA ARG A 102 10.83 -12.48 16.93
C ARG A 102 11.05 -12.55 18.44
N LYS A 103 11.03 -11.41 19.13
CA LYS A 103 11.13 -11.36 20.61
C LYS A 103 10.00 -12.16 21.29
N VAL A 104 8.79 -12.10 20.73
CA VAL A 104 7.67 -12.90 21.24
C VAL A 104 7.91 -14.39 20.96
N ASP A 105 8.39 -14.74 19.77
CA ASP A 105 8.68 -16.13 19.40
C ASP A 105 9.75 -16.76 20.30
N GLU A 106 10.80 -16.02 20.63
CA GLU A 106 11.87 -16.44 21.56
C GLU A 106 11.31 -16.80 22.95
N VAL A 107 10.49 -15.92 23.53
CA VAL A 107 9.86 -16.15 24.85
C VAL A 107 8.88 -17.33 24.81
N LEU A 108 8.17 -17.54 23.71
CA LEU A 108 7.26 -18.68 23.57
C LEU A 108 8.02 -20.00 23.44
N ALA A 109 9.11 -20.03 22.69
CA ALA A 109 9.95 -21.22 22.55
C ALA A 109 10.57 -21.66 23.88
N GLU A 110 11.00 -20.71 24.72
CA GLU A 110 11.50 -21.00 26.08
C GLU A 110 10.44 -21.66 26.98
N ARG A 111 9.15 -21.32 26.81
CA ARG A 111 8.05 -21.92 27.57
C ARG A 111 7.66 -23.32 27.11
N GLU A 112 7.91 -23.66 25.86
CA GLU A 112 7.62 -25.00 25.33
C GLU A 112 8.70 -26.02 25.75
N VAL A 113 9.88 -25.55 26.15
CA VAL A 113 11.03 -26.38 26.56
C VAL A 113 11.12 -26.56 28.09
N ALA A 114 10.41 -25.73 28.87
CA ALA A 114 10.39 -25.73 30.34
C ALA A 114 9.23 -26.58 30.92
#